data_AF-A0A6P7FQV1-F1
#
_entry.id   AF-A0A6P7FQV1-F1
#
_cell.length_a   1.000
_cell.length_b   1.000
_cell.length_c   1.000
_cell.angle_alpha   90.00
_cell.angle_beta   90.00
_cell.angle_gamma   90.00
#
_symmetry.space_group_name_H-M   'P 1'
#
loop_
_entity.id
_entity.type
_entity.pdbx_description
1 polymer ?
#
loop_
_entity_poly.entity_id
_entity_poly.type
_entity_poly.pdbx_seq_one_letter_code
_entity_poly.pdbx_strand_id
1 'polypeptide(L)'
;MEYLTRNYGELMEKHSDTRVKDWLFMDSPIPTIYIILAYIVTVLYILPKFMQNRKPFELTTIIRAYNLSQVAACCYLIYTVF
;
A
#
# COMPACT_ATOMS: atom_id res chain seq x y z
N MET A 1 -16.30 9.41 19.30
CA MET A 1 -14.94 8.99 18.88
C MET A 1 -14.27 8.11 19.92
N GLU A 2 -14.34 8.45 21.23
CA GLU A 2 -13.72 7.65 22.31
C GLU A 2 -14.17 6.18 22.38
N TYR A 3 -15.45 5.90 22.12
CA TYR A 3 -15.97 4.52 22.11
C TYR A 3 -15.34 3.66 21.01
N LEU A 4 -15.18 4.22 19.80
CA LEU A 4 -14.59 3.51 18.67
C LEU A 4 -13.10 3.29 18.91
N THR A 5 -12.37 4.30 19.38
CA THR A 5 -10.94 4.16 19.70
C THR A 5 -10.71 3.18 20.84
N ARG A 6 -11.58 3.15 21.86
CA ARG A 6 -11.49 2.19 22.97
C ARG A 6 -11.73 0.75 22.49
N ASN A 7 -12.80 0.55 21.71
CA ASN A 7 -13.14 -0.78 21.19
C ASN A 7 -12.06 -1.29 20.20
N TYR A 8 -11.51 -0.42 19.36
CA TYR A 8 -10.39 -0.78 18.47
C TYR A 8 -9.10 -1.05 19.24
N GLY A 9 -8.80 -0.24 20.27
CA GLY A 9 -7.64 -0.45 21.14
C GLY A 9 -7.68 -1.82 21.83
N GLU A 10 -8.83 -2.17 22.41
CA GLU A 10 -9.05 -3.49 23.02
C GLU A 10 -8.88 -4.63 22.00
N LEU A 11 -9.36 -4.45 20.77
CA LEU A 11 -9.25 -5.47 19.72
C LEU A 11 -7.80 -5.66 19.25
N MET A 12 -7.06 -4.57 19.06
CA MET A 12 -5.65 -4.63 18.67
C MET A 12 -4.76 -5.16 19.81
N GLU A 13 -5.05 -4.80 21.06
CA GLU A 13 -4.28 -5.28 22.20
C GLU A 13 -4.53 -6.76 22.51
N LYS A 14 -5.78 -7.22 22.36
CA LYS A 14 -6.19 -8.57 22.77
C LYS A 14 -6.12 -9.62 21.65
N HIS A 15 -6.23 -9.21 20.39
CA HIS A 15 -6.37 -10.15 19.26
C HIS A 15 -5.36 -9.94 18.12
N SER A 16 -4.51 -8.90 18.16
CA SER A 16 -3.47 -8.72 17.15
C SER A 16 -2.26 -9.64 17.39
N ASP A 17 -1.65 -10.11 16.31
CA ASP A 17 -0.38 -10.85 16.38
C ASP A 17 0.75 -9.88 16.78
N THR A 18 1.34 -10.10 17.95
CA THR A 18 2.41 -9.25 18.48
C THR A 18 3.67 -9.28 17.59
N ARG A 19 3.87 -10.32 16.78
CA ARG A 19 5.06 -10.47 15.93
C ARG A 19 5.14 -9.44 14.80
N VAL A 20 4.00 -8.88 14.40
CA VAL A 20 3.91 -7.91 13.30
C VAL A 20 3.60 -6.50 13.78
N LYS A 21 3.54 -6.28 15.10
CA LYS A 21 3.12 -5.00 15.69
C LYS A 21 4.01 -3.84 15.24
N ASP A 22 5.33 -4.03 15.26
CA ASP A 22 6.30 -2.99 14.91
C ASP A 22 6.54 -2.88 13.39
N TRP A 23 5.77 -3.59 12.56
CA TRP A 23 5.90 -3.49 11.12
C TRP A 23 5.28 -2.20 10.61
N LEU A 24 5.87 -1.67 9.54
CA LEU A 24 5.37 -0.48 8.85
C LEU A 24 3.90 -0.69 8.46
N PHE A 25 3.05 0.29 8.83
CA PHE A 25 1.60 0.30 8.58
C PHE A 25 0.76 -0.71 9.39
N MET A 26 1.33 -1.38 10.40
CA MET A 26 0.57 -2.32 11.25
C MET A 26 0.05 -1.72 12.57
N ASP A 27 0.53 -0.53 12.97
CA ASP A 27 0.07 0.16 14.19
C ASP A 27 -1.41 0.57 14.14
N SER A 28 -1.89 0.93 12.95
CA SER A 28 -3.26 1.39 12.73
C SER A 28 -3.65 1.22 11.26
N PRO A 29 -4.92 0.94 10.94
CA PRO A 29 -5.38 0.91 9.55
C PRO A 29 -5.50 2.32 8.94
N ILE A 30 -5.49 3.38 9.75
CA ILE A 30 -5.74 4.76 9.31
C ILE A 30 -4.71 5.23 8.26
N PRO A 31 -3.38 5.08 8.46
CA PRO A 31 -2.39 5.44 7.45
C PRO A 31 -2.61 4.74 6.10
N THR A 32 -2.94 3.44 6.12
CA THR A 32 -3.21 2.66 4.91
C THR A 32 -4.46 3.15 4.18
N ILE A 33 -5.52 3.48 4.91
CA ILE A 33 -6.74 4.07 4.35
C ILE A 33 -6.44 5.40 3.66
N TYR A 34 -5.63 6.27 4.27
CA TYR A 34 -5.22 7.53 3.66
C TYR A 34 -4.43 7.32 2.36
N ILE A 35 -3.49 6.37 2.34
CA ILE A 35 -2.73 6.03 1.12
C ILE A 35 -3.67 5.57 0.00
N ILE A 36 -4.64 4.71 0.31
CA ILE A 36 -5.61 4.21 -0.67
C ILE A 36 -6.46 5.37 -1.21
N LEU A 37 -6.99 6.22 -0.34
CA LEU A 37 -7.79 7.39 -0.76
C LEU A 37 -6.97 8.34 -1.63
N ALA A 38 -5.73 8.62 -1.25
CA ALA A 38 -4.82 9.45 -2.03
C ALA A 38 -4.53 8.83 -3.41
N TYR A 39 -4.30 7.52 -3.47
CA TYR A 39 -4.10 6.78 -4.71
C TYR A 39 -5.31 6.90 -5.65
N ILE A 40 -6.51 6.64 -5.12
CA ILE A 40 -7.76 6.70 -5.91
C ILE A 40 -7.99 8.11 -6.47
N VAL A 41 -7.86 9.15 -5.63
CA VAL A 41 -8.04 10.55 -6.07
C VAL A 41 -7.01 10.91 -7.13
N THR A 42 -5.76 10.47 -6.95
CA THR A 42 -4.69 10.75 -7.89
C THR A 42 -4.95 10.10 -9.25
N VAL A 43 -5.24 8.80 -9.29
CA VAL A 43 -5.39 8.04 -10.53
C VAL A 43 -6.68 8.38 -11.28
N LEU A 44 -7.79 8.66 -10.58
CA LEU A 44 -9.08 8.91 -11.22
C LEU A 44 -9.29 10.38 -11.63
N TYR A 45 -8.73 11.34 -10.90
CA TYR A 45 -9.02 12.76 -11.14
C TYR A 45 -7.79 13.58 -11.51
N ILE A 46 -6.73 13.51 -10.70
CA ILE A 46 -5.56 14.38 -10.86
C ILE A 46 -4.80 14.01 -12.13
N LEU A 47 -4.46 12.73 -12.27
CA LEU A 47 -3.60 12.22 -13.33
C LEU A 47 -4.26 12.33 -14.72
N PRO A 48 -5.55 11.97 -14.92
CA PRO A 48 -6.21 12.14 -16.21
C PRO A 48 -6.29 13.62 -16.61
N LYS A 49 -6.65 14.51 -15.67
CA LYS A 49 -6.69 15.96 -15.93
C LYS A 49 -5.33 16.52 -16.30
N PHE A 50 -4.26 16.03 -15.67
CA PHE A 50 -2.88 16.42 -16.00
C PHE A 50 -2.44 15.91 -17.38
N MET A 51 -2.88 14.72 -17.78
CA MET A 51 -2.51 14.07 -19.04
C MET A 51 -3.38 14.47 -20.24
N GLN A 52 -4.53 15.12 -20.05
CA GLN A 52 -5.48 15.47 -21.11
C GLN A 52 -4.87 16.11 -22.36
N ASN A 53 -3.86 16.96 -22.20
CA ASN A 53 -3.21 17.69 -23.32
C ASN A 53 -1.75 17.30 -23.51
N ARG A 54 -1.33 16.13 -23.01
CA ARG A 54 0.06 15.65 -23.10
C ARG A 54 0.11 14.32 -23.82
N LYS A 55 1.20 14.07 -24.56
CA LYS A 55 1.46 12.76 -25.12
C LYS A 55 1.73 11.74 -24.00
N PRO A 56 1.37 10.45 -24.19
CA PRO A 56 1.71 9.40 -23.24
C PRO A 56 3.21 9.36 -22.97
N PHE A 57 3.58 9.01 -21.74
CA PHE A 57 4.98 8.83 -21.36
C PHE A 57 5.49 7.47 -21.85
N GLU A 58 6.66 7.45 -22.49
CA GLU A 58 7.37 6.22 -22.84
C GLU A 58 8.07 5.66 -21.60
N LEU A 59 7.36 4.82 -20.83
CA LEU A 59 7.85 4.23 -19.58
C LEU A 59 8.36 2.79 -19.75
N THR A 60 8.59 2.34 -20.98
CA THR A 60 8.90 0.94 -21.32
C THR A 60 10.07 0.37 -20.54
N THR A 61 11.16 1.12 -20.41
CA THR A 61 12.35 0.70 -19.64
C THR A 61 12.06 0.61 -18.14
N ILE A 62 11.33 1.59 -17.60
CA ILE A 62 10.98 1.64 -16.18
C ILE A 62 10.06 0.47 -15.82
N ILE A 63 9.04 0.22 -16.64
CA ILE A 63 8.11 -0.90 -16.46
C ILE A 63 8.84 -2.24 -16.55
N ARG A 64 9.79 -2.39 -17.48
CA ARG A 64 10.60 -3.61 -17.60
C ARG A 64 11.43 -3.86 -16.34
N ALA A 65 12.12 -2.84 -15.84
CA ALA A 65 12.91 -2.93 -14.61
C ALA A 65 12.03 -3.25 -13.39
N TYR A 66 10.88 -2.60 -13.28
CA TYR A 66 9.88 -2.85 -12.25
C TYR A 66 9.41 -4.31 -12.27
N ASN A 67 8.99 -4.82 -13.44
CA ASN A 67 8.52 -6.20 -13.55
C ASN A 67 9.61 -7.22 -13.19
N LEU A 68 10.87 -6.99 -13.60
CA LEU A 68 11.99 -7.84 -13.21
C LEU A 68 12.20 -7.87 -11.69
N SER A 69 12.15 -6.69 -11.05
CA SER A 69 12.24 -6.58 -9.60
C SER A 69 11.09 -7.31 -8.89
N GLN A 70 9.88 -7.26 -9.46
CA GLN A 70 8.71 -7.94 -8.91
C GLN A 70 8.84 -9.46 -9.00
N VAL A 71 9.36 -10.00 -10.11
CA VAL A 71 9.65 -11.44 -10.24
C VAL A 71 10.68 -11.87 -9.20
N ALA A 72 11.77 -11.12 -9.03
CA ALA A 72 12.79 -11.42 -8.03
C ALA A 72 12.22 -11.40 -6.60
N ALA A 73 11.38 -10.41 -6.26
CA ALA A 73 10.69 -10.33 -4.98
C ALA A 73 9.76 -11.53 -4.75
N CYS A 74 8.98 -11.94 -5.75
CA CYS A 74 8.14 -13.13 -5.66
C CYS A 74 8.96 -14.41 -5.45
N CYS A 75 10.09 -14.57 -6.16
CA CYS A 75 10.99 -15.70 -5.95
C CYS A 75 11.54 -15.74 -4.52
N TYR A 76 11.95 -14.59 -3.98
CA TYR A 76 12.41 -14.48 -2.59
C TYR A 76 11.32 -14.85 -1.58
N LEU A 77 10.09 -14.37 -1.79
CA LEU A 77 8.95 -14.72 -0.94
C LEU A 77 8.67 -16.22 -0.97
N ILE A 78 8.68 -16.86 -2.14
CA ILE A 78 8.49 -18.32 -2.26
C ILE A 78 9.58 -19.05 -1.46
N TYR A 79 10.85 -18.70 -1.65
CA TYR A 79 11.97 -19.34 -0.93
C TYR A 79 11.91 -19.11 0.59
N THR A 80 11.36 -17.98 1.04
CA THR A 80 11.25 -17.68 2.48
C THR A 80 10.08 -18.42 3.13
N VAL A 81 9.01 -18.65 2.37
CA VAL A 81 7.76 -19.24 2.86
C VAL A 81 7.76 -20.78 2.77
N PHE A 82 8.48 -21.36 1.80
CA PHE A 82 8.57 -22.80 1.56
C PHE A 82 9.99 -23.32 1.75
#